data_AF-A0A2V7XU04-F1
#
_entry.id   AF-A0A2V7XU04-F1
#
_cell.length_a   1.000
_cell.length_b   1.000
_cell.length_c   1.000
_cell.angle_alpha   90.00
_cell.angle_beta   90.00
_cell.angle_gamma   90.00
#
_symmetry.space_group_name_H-M   'P 1'
#
loop_
_entity.id
_entity.type
_entity.pdbx_description
1 polymer ?
#
loop_
_entity_poly.entity_id
_entity_poly.type
_entity_poly.pdbx_seq_one_letter_code
_entity_poly.pdbx_strand_id
1 'polypeptide(L)'
;MNPFITIQNYPVYVGPGLLDSVGKLVSPRGKVFVITSRALTKFGVSVATSFNPSAEIVTIEEGEANKTLATANAIVTQLLDRGAKRDSMAVVVGGGMLGDTGGFAASIFLRGIDLVHVPTTLLAQVDSSIGGKVAVNHALG
;
A
#
# COMPACT_ATOMS: atom_id res chain seq x y z
N MET A 1 3.25 32.55 7.11
CA MET A 1 2.27 32.03 6.13
C MET A 1 1.62 30.83 6.80
N ASN A 2 0.32 30.85 7.09
CA ASN A 2 -0.34 29.70 7.72
C ASN A 2 -0.68 28.68 6.62
N PRO A 3 -0.30 27.40 6.77
CA PRO A 3 -0.62 26.40 5.77
C PRO A 3 -2.14 26.21 5.66
N PHE A 4 -2.63 26.06 4.43
CA PHE A 4 -4.05 25.78 4.15
C PHE A 4 -4.46 24.36 4.58
N ILE A 5 -3.50 23.41 4.56
CA ILE A 5 -3.66 22.03 5.01
C ILE A 5 -2.39 21.61 5.74
N THR A 6 -2.55 20.92 6.87
CA THR A 6 -1.45 20.24 7.57
C THR A 6 -1.58 18.75 7.33
N ILE A 7 -0.55 18.14 6.73
CA ILE A 7 -0.43 16.69 6.57
C ILE A 7 0.08 16.06 7.87
N GLN A 8 -0.36 14.85 8.17
CA GLN A 8 0.14 14.11 9.33
C GLN A 8 1.62 13.78 9.15
N ASN A 9 2.38 13.86 10.24
CA ASN A 9 3.76 13.40 10.27
C ASN A 9 3.79 11.87 10.22
N TYR A 10 4.63 11.32 9.36
CA TYR A 10 4.95 9.89 9.31
C TYR A 10 6.46 9.71 9.14
N PRO A 11 7.06 8.66 9.74
CA PRO A 11 8.47 8.37 9.56
C PRO A 11 8.74 7.80 8.16
N VAL A 12 9.92 8.12 7.61
CA VAL A 12 10.45 7.49 6.40
C VAL A 12 11.74 6.76 6.80
N TYR A 13 11.73 5.44 6.69
CA TYR A 13 12.89 4.60 7.00
C TYR A 13 13.63 4.24 5.70
N VAL A 14 14.92 4.56 5.66
CA VAL A 14 15.79 4.29 4.50
C VAL A 14 17.01 3.51 4.98
N GLY A 15 17.25 2.36 4.37
CA GLY A 15 18.37 1.51 4.71
C GLY A 15 18.32 0.15 4.03
N PRO A 16 19.43 -0.61 4.05
CA PRO A 16 19.48 -1.96 3.54
C PRO A 16 18.70 -2.93 4.44
N GLY A 17 18.10 -3.98 3.83
CA GLY A 17 17.52 -5.10 4.57
C GLY A 17 16.21 -4.80 5.32
N LEU A 18 15.53 -3.69 5.03
CA LEU A 18 14.34 -3.28 5.78
C LEU A 18 13.09 -4.15 5.53
N LEU A 19 13.02 -4.88 4.40
CA LEU A 19 11.83 -5.66 4.04
C LEU A 19 11.44 -6.69 5.11
N ASP A 20 12.43 -7.39 5.68
CA ASP A 20 12.24 -8.40 6.72
C ASP A 20 11.94 -7.80 8.12
N SER A 21 11.97 -6.47 8.23
CA SER A 21 11.76 -5.74 9.48
C SER A 21 10.54 -4.83 9.47
N VAL A 22 9.78 -4.76 8.36
CA VAL A 22 8.62 -3.86 8.24
C VAL A 22 7.65 -4.03 9.41
N GLY A 23 7.28 -5.27 9.75
CA GLY A 23 6.38 -5.56 10.87
C GLY A 23 6.88 -5.15 12.26
N LYS A 24 8.19 -4.86 12.42
CA LYS A 24 8.77 -4.30 13.65
C LYS A 24 8.79 -2.78 13.66
N LEU A 25 8.67 -2.14 12.50
CA LEU A 25 8.72 -0.69 12.32
C LEU A 25 7.34 -0.04 12.40
N VAL A 26 6.27 -0.84 12.36
CA VAL A 26 4.89 -0.40 12.41
C VAL A 26 4.14 -1.11 13.53
N SER A 27 3.06 -0.50 14.02
CA SER A 27 2.23 -1.04 15.09
C SER A 27 0.79 -1.20 14.60
N PRO A 28 0.47 -2.31 13.89
CA PRO A 28 -0.87 -2.53 13.37
C PRO A 28 -1.87 -2.76 14.49
N ARG A 29 -3.10 -2.24 14.33
CA ARG A 29 -4.18 -2.39 15.30
C ARG A 29 -5.07 -3.61 15.02
N GLY A 30 -5.24 -3.93 13.74
CA GLY A 30 -6.00 -5.08 13.26
C GLY A 30 -5.22 -5.91 12.23
N LYS A 31 -5.95 -6.62 11.37
CA LYS A 31 -5.36 -7.46 10.31
C LYS A 31 -4.49 -6.63 9.34
N VAL A 32 -3.38 -7.22 8.91
CA VAL A 32 -2.46 -6.62 7.94
C VAL A 32 -2.60 -7.32 6.59
N PHE A 33 -2.68 -6.52 5.53
CA PHE A 33 -2.75 -6.99 4.15
C PHE A 33 -1.62 -6.40 3.32
N VAL A 34 -0.80 -7.26 2.73
CA VAL A 34 0.25 -6.87 1.80
C VAL A 34 -0.32 -6.84 0.39
N ILE A 35 -0.41 -5.66 -0.22
CA ILE A 35 -0.87 -5.46 -1.59
C ILE A 35 0.37 -5.42 -2.51
N THR A 36 0.44 -6.32 -3.49
CA THR A 36 1.59 -6.42 -4.40
C THR A 36 1.21 -7.02 -5.76
N SER A 37 2.19 -7.23 -6.63
CA SER A 37 2.01 -7.90 -7.93
C SER A 37 2.67 -9.27 -7.96
N ARG A 38 2.33 -10.07 -8.99
CA ARG A 38 2.97 -11.37 -9.24
C ARG A 38 4.49 -11.22 -9.42
N ALA A 39 4.94 -10.19 -10.12
CA ALA A 39 6.36 -9.93 -10.37
C ALA A 39 7.14 -9.63 -9.08
N LEU A 40 6.47 -9.07 -8.07
CA LEU A 40 7.07 -8.68 -6.80
C LEU A 40 6.76 -9.65 -5.64
N THR A 41 6.25 -10.85 -5.95
CA THR A 41 5.86 -11.86 -4.96
C THR A 41 6.95 -12.09 -3.90
N LYS A 42 8.22 -12.14 -4.30
CA LYS A 42 9.34 -12.32 -3.35
C LYS A 42 9.40 -11.21 -2.29
N PHE A 43 9.23 -9.95 -2.68
CA PHE A 43 9.22 -8.82 -1.76
C PHE A 43 7.95 -8.81 -0.92
N GLY A 44 6.80 -9.10 -1.53
CA GLY A 44 5.52 -9.22 -0.81
C GLY A 44 5.58 -10.29 0.29
N VAL A 45 6.16 -11.45 0.00
CA VAL A 45 6.34 -12.53 0.99
C VAL A 45 7.29 -12.12 2.11
N SER A 46 8.46 -11.54 1.79
CA SER A 46 9.40 -11.05 2.80
C SER A 46 8.72 -10.08 3.77
N VAL A 47 8.01 -9.07 3.23
CA VAL A 47 7.25 -8.11 4.04
C VAL A 47 6.14 -8.81 4.83
N ALA A 48 5.36 -9.71 4.23
CA ALA A 48 4.26 -10.38 4.91
C ALA A 48 4.74 -11.23 6.09
N THR A 49 5.88 -11.92 5.95
CA THR A 49 6.49 -12.74 7.00
C THR A 49 7.17 -11.93 8.09
N SER A 50 7.37 -10.62 7.90
CA SER A 50 7.91 -9.73 8.94
C SER A 50 6.91 -9.40 10.05
N PHE A 51 5.62 -9.71 9.84
CA PHE A 51 4.54 -9.51 10.81
C PHE A 51 4.27 -10.79 11.63
N ASN A 52 3.72 -10.62 12.84
CA ASN A 52 3.26 -11.73 13.68
C ASN A 52 1.85 -11.43 14.23
N PRO A 53 0.79 -12.14 13.80
CA PRO A 53 0.81 -13.19 12.77
C PRO A 53 1.19 -12.64 11.39
N SER A 54 1.62 -13.53 10.48
CA SER A 54 1.97 -13.16 9.10
C SER A 54 0.80 -12.45 8.42
N ALA A 55 1.12 -11.40 7.65
CA ALA A 55 0.12 -10.66 6.88
C ALA A 55 -0.44 -11.48 5.71
N GLU A 56 -1.70 -11.24 5.34
CA GLU A 56 -2.30 -11.85 4.15
C GLU A 56 -1.87 -11.11 2.89
N ILE A 57 -1.56 -11.83 1.80
CA ILE A 57 -1.16 -11.22 0.53
C ILE A 57 -2.36 -11.04 -0.39
N VAL A 58 -2.52 -9.83 -0.91
CA VAL A 58 -3.46 -9.42 -1.97
C VAL A 58 -2.65 -9.13 -3.23
N THR A 59 -2.88 -9.91 -4.27
CA THR A 59 -2.13 -9.80 -5.53
C THR A 59 -2.98 -9.15 -6.61
N ILE A 60 -2.38 -8.22 -7.36
CA ILE A 60 -2.95 -7.62 -8.57
C ILE A 60 -1.99 -7.71 -9.76
N GLU A 61 -2.49 -7.43 -10.96
CA GLU A 61 -1.65 -7.31 -12.15
C GLU A 61 -0.86 -6.01 -12.17
N GLU A 62 0.35 -6.06 -12.73
CA GLU A 62 1.24 -4.91 -12.83
C GLU A 62 1.05 -4.15 -14.17
N GLY A 63 1.62 -2.96 -14.27
CA GLY A 63 1.56 -2.11 -15.48
C GLY A 63 0.48 -1.02 -15.44
N GLU A 64 0.77 0.11 -16.08
CA GLU A 64 -0.06 1.32 -16.01
C GLU A 64 -1.49 1.11 -16.52
N ALA A 65 -1.71 0.18 -17.45
CA ALA A 65 -3.05 -0.20 -17.92
C ALA A 65 -3.95 -0.76 -16.80
N ASN A 66 -3.35 -1.26 -15.71
CA ASN A 66 -4.06 -1.76 -14.54
C ASN A 66 -4.30 -0.68 -13.48
N LYS A 67 -3.85 0.58 -13.68
CA LYS A 67 -4.11 1.70 -12.77
C LYS A 67 -5.53 2.24 -12.96
N THR A 68 -6.54 1.46 -12.59
CA THR A 68 -7.95 1.75 -12.86
C THR A 68 -8.83 1.62 -11.62
N LEU A 69 -10.03 2.21 -11.66
CA LEU A 69 -11.06 2.00 -10.64
C LEU A 69 -11.44 0.53 -10.48
N ALA A 70 -11.43 -0.25 -11.57
CA ALA A 70 -11.73 -1.67 -11.52
C ALA A 70 -10.70 -2.45 -10.69
N THR A 71 -9.41 -2.15 -10.87
CA THR A 71 -8.33 -2.75 -10.08
C THR A 71 -8.41 -2.35 -8.61
N ALA A 72 -8.67 -1.07 -8.32
CA ALA A 72 -8.87 -0.62 -6.94
C ALA A 72 -10.07 -1.31 -6.29
N ASN A 73 -11.17 -1.50 -7.02
CA ASN A 73 -12.33 -2.25 -6.54
C ASN A 73 -11.99 -3.73 -6.29
N ALA A 74 -11.19 -4.37 -7.16
CA ALA A 74 -10.75 -5.74 -6.95
C ALA A 74 -9.90 -5.90 -5.67
N ILE A 75 -9.06 -4.91 -5.34
CA ILE A 75 -8.35 -4.88 -4.05
C ILE A 75 -9.35 -4.80 -2.90
N VAL A 76 -10.31 -3.86 -2.96
CA VAL A 76 -11.35 -3.69 -1.93
C VAL A 76 -12.16 -4.98 -1.73
N THR A 77 -12.56 -5.65 -2.81
CA THR A 77 -13.27 -6.94 -2.75
C THR A 77 -12.43 -7.99 -2.03
N GLN A 78 -11.16 -8.15 -2.39
CA GLN A 78 -10.26 -9.11 -1.71
C GLN A 78 -10.08 -8.80 -0.22
N LEU A 79 -10.02 -7.52 0.17
CA LEU A 79 -9.95 -7.11 1.57
C LEU A 79 -11.25 -7.49 2.32
N LEU A 80 -12.43 -7.23 1.73
CA LEU A 80 -13.72 -7.58 2.33
C LEU A 80 -13.87 -9.09 2.49
N ASP A 81 -13.57 -9.86 1.46
CA ASP A 81 -13.71 -11.33 1.46
C ASP A 81 -12.83 -11.99 2.52
N ARG A 82 -11.69 -11.36 2.87
CA ARG A 82 -10.75 -11.82 3.90
C ARG A 82 -11.00 -11.22 5.29
N GLY A 83 -12.09 -10.47 5.43
CA GLY A 83 -12.54 -9.94 6.70
C GLY A 83 -11.71 -8.76 7.22
N ALA A 84 -11.18 -7.91 6.31
CA ALA A 84 -10.62 -6.62 6.67
C ALA A 84 -11.67 -5.72 7.34
N LYS A 85 -11.21 -4.87 8.26
CA LYS A 85 -12.04 -3.98 9.09
C LYS A 85 -11.43 -2.57 9.10
N ARG A 86 -12.07 -1.63 9.82
CA ARG A 86 -11.63 -0.23 9.91
C ARG A 86 -10.27 -0.04 10.60
N ASP A 87 -9.85 -1.02 11.40
CA ASP A 87 -8.56 -1.07 12.11
C ASP A 87 -7.50 -1.89 11.36
N SER A 88 -7.83 -2.42 10.17
CA SER A 88 -6.86 -3.10 9.31
C SER A 88 -5.79 -2.15 8.79
N MET A 89 -4.69 -2.72 8.32
CA MET A 89 -3.58 -2.01 7.70
C MET A 89 -3.30 -2.56 6.31
N ALA A 90 -3.19 -1.68 5.33
CA ALA A 90 -2.70 -1.98 3.99
C ALA A 90 -1.21 -1.65 3.89
N VAL A 91 -0.42 -2.61 3.45
CA VAL A 91 1.02 -2.46 3.18
C VAL A 91 1.24 -2.65 1.69
N VAL A 92 1.53 -1.57 0.97
CA VAL A 92 1.68 -1.61 -0.49
C VAL A 92 3.15 -1.81 -0.84
N VAL A 93 3.46 -2.96 -1.45
CA VAL A 93 4.82 -3.34 -1.86
C VAL A 93 4.92 -3.25 -3.37
N GLY A 94 5.54 -2.19 -3.88
CA GLY A 94 5.57 -1.91 -5.32
C GLY A 94 6.13 -0.57 -5.75
N GLY A 95 6.14 -0.32 -7.06
CA GLY A 95 6.44 0.99 -7.64
C GLY A 95 5.25 1.96 -7.57
N GLY A 96 5.34 3.09 -8.27
CA GLY A 96 4.35 4.17 -8.21
C GLY A 96 2.92 3.74 -8.57
N MET A 97 2.76 2.92 -9.62
CA MET A 97 1.44 2.41 -10.02
C MET A 97 0.74 1.62 -8.89
N LEU A 98 1.46 0.70 -8.25
CA LEU A 98 0.96 -0.08 -7.13
C LEU A 98 0.71 0.82 -5.92
N GLY A 99 1.63 1.73 -5.62
CA GLY A 99 1.51 2.74 -4.57
C GLY A 99 0.21 3.54 -4.69
N ASP A 100 -0.04 4.09 -5.89
CA ASP A 100 -1.23 4.86 -6.21
C ASP A 100 -2.50 4.02 -6.10
N THR A 101 -2.56 2.86 -6.77
CA THR A 101 -3.78 2.05 -6.85
C THR A 101 -4.11 1.41 -5.50
N GLY A 102 -3.10 0.86 -4.81
CA GLY A 102 -3.25 0.26 -3.48
C GLY A 102 -3.55 1.30 -2.41
N GLY A 103 -2.88 2.46 -2.47
CA GLY A 103 -3.16 3.59 -1.57
C GLY A 103 -4.56 4.18 -1.79
N PHE A 104 -4.99 4.30 -3.05
CA PHE A 104 -6.36 4.72 -3.38
C PHE A 104 -7.38 3.73 -2.83
N ALA A 105 -7.18 2.42 -3.05
CA ALA A 105 -8.05 1.37 -2.48
C ALA A 105 -8.13 1.44 -0.95
N ALA A 106 -6.99 1.64 -0.26
CA ALA A 106 -6.94 1.80 1.19
C ALA A 106 -7.68 3.07 1.67
N SER A 107 -7.59 4.17 0.92
CA SER A 107 -8.27 5.43 1.26
C SER A 107 -9.80 5.34 1.17
N ILE A 108 -10.32 4.55 0.22
CA ILE A 108 -11.78 4.39 0.04
C ILE A 108 -12.35 3.24 0.86
N PHE A 109 -11.53 2.23 1.23
CA PHE A 109 -11.97 1.09 2.02
C PHE A 109 -12.52 1.56 3.38
N LEU A 110 -13.83 1.41 3.58
CA LEU A 110 -14.55 1.89 4.77
C LEU A 110 -14.26 3.35 5.14
N ARG A 111 -13.96 4.22 4.16
CA ARG A 111 -13.51 5.63 4.34
C ARG A 111 -12.12 5.81 4.95
N GLY A 112 -11.25 4.82 4.78
CA GLY A 112 -9.84 4.90 5.15
C GLY A 112 -9.44 3.84 6.18
N ILE A 113 -8.28 3.22 5.92
CA ILE A 113 -7.55 2.33 6.84
C ILE A 113 -6.08 2.73 6.89
N ASP A 114 -5.33 2.20 7.85
CA ASP A 114 -3.90 2.53 8.00
C ASP A 114 -3.12 2.08 6.75
N LEU A 115 -2.22 2.91 6.24
CA LEU A 115 -1.49 2.69 4.99
C LEU A 115 0.01 2.81 5.20
N VAL A 116 0.76 1.84 4.68
CA VAL A 116 2.22 1.81 4.65
C VAL A 116 2.69 1.59 3.23
N HIS A 117 3.62 2.43 2.75
CA HIS A 117 4.29 2.23 1.47
C HIS A 117 5.64 1.55 1.65
N VAL A 118 5.89 0.52 0.84
CA VAL A 118 7.19 -0.15 0.69
C VAL A 118 7.60 0.00 -0.79
N PRO A 119 8.15 1.16 -1.17
CA PRO A 119 8.42 1.49 -2.57
C PRO A 119 9.60 0.69 -3.14
N THR A 120 9.38 0.00 -4.26
CA THR A 120 10.39 -0.88 -4.91
C THR A 120 11.09 -0.26 -6.11
N THR A 121 10.66 0.91 -6.56
CA THR A 121 11.34 1.68 -7.61
C THR A 121 11.93 2.96 -7.06
N LEU A 122 13.05 3.40 -7.64
CA LEU A 122 13.72 4.64 -7.21
C LEU A 122 12.79 5.85 -7.32
N LEU A 123 12.02 5.95 -8.42
CA LEU A 123 11.05 7.04 -8.59
C LEU A 123 9.98 7.03 -7.48
N ALA A 124 9.49 5.84 -7.10
CA ALA A 124 8.52 5.76 -6.02
C ALA A 124 9.10 6.16 -4.67
N GLN A 125 10.37 5.80 -4.41
CA GLN A 125 11.08 6.13 -3.16
C GLN A 125 11.27 7.63 -2.92
N VAL A 126 11.36 8.43 -3.99
CA VAL A 126 11.70 9.86 -3.90
C VAL A 126 10.56 10.80 -4.26
N ASP A 127 9.46 10.28 -4.83
CA ASP A 127 8.35 11.10 -5.31
C ASP A 127 6.99 10.48 -4.92
N SER A 128 6.56 9.42 -5.61
CA SER A 128 5.15 8.99 -5.54
C SER A 128 4.72 8.41 -4.18
N SER A 129 5.64 7.92 -3.34
CA SER A 129 5.29 7.45 -2.00
C SER A 129 5.24 8.56 -0.93
N ILE A 130 5.56 9.81 -1.30
CA ILE A 130 5.66 10.94 -0.39
C ILE A 130 4.57 11.97 -0.71
N GLY A 131 3.89 12.46 0.32
CA GLY A 131 2.89 13.53 0.21
C GLY A 131 1.43 13.05 0.11
N GLY A 132 1.18 11.74 0.09
CA GLY A 132 -0.15 11.16 0.27
C GLY A 132 -1.12 11.31 -0.91
N LYS A 133 -0.64 11.73 -2.07
CA LYS A 133 -1.44 11.68 -3.30
C LYS A 133 -1.55 10.24 -3.76
N VAL A 134 -2.77 9.81 -4.03
CA VAL A 134 -3.10 8.51 -4.58
C VAL A 134 -4.16 8.70 -5.65
N ALA A 135 -4.08 7.93 -6.74
CA ALA A 135 -4.99 8.10 -7.86
C ALA A 135 -5.14 6.82 -8.67
N VAL A 136 -6.21 6.74 -9.44
CA VAL A 136 -6.36 5.80 -10.54
C VAL A 136 -6.74 6.55 -11.80
N ASN A 137 -6.40 6.01 -12.96
CA ASN A 137 -6.65 6.65 -14.24
C ASN A 137 -8.11 6.44 -14.65
N HIS A 138 -8.68 7.44 -15.30
CA HIS A 138 -9.93 7.29 -16.03
C HIS A 138 -9.63 6.76 -17.43
N ALA A 139 -10.63 6.16 -18.10
CA ALA A 139 -10.46 5.64 -19.47
C ALA A 139 -10.07 6.72 -20.51
N LEU A 140 -10.22 8.00 -20.16
CA LEU A 140 -9.88 9.15 -21.01
C LEU A 140 -8.59 9.85 -20.59
N GLY A 141 -7.86 9.33 -19.60
CA GLY A 141 -6.79 10.02 -18.89
C GLY A 141 -7.31 10.57 -17.57
#